data_AF-A0A3T2E1A8-F1
#
_entry.id   AF-A0A3T2E1A8-F1
#
_cell.length_a   1.000
_cell.length_b   1.000
_cell.length_c   1.000
_cell.angle_alpha   90.00
_cell.angle_beta   90.00
_cell.angle_gamma   90.00
#
_symmetry.space_group_name_H-M   'P 1'
#
loop_
_entity.id
_entity.type
_entity.pdbx_description
1 polymer ?
#
loop_
_entity_poly.entity_id
_entity_poly.type
_entity_poly.pdbx_seq_one_letter_code
_entity_poly.pdbx_strand_id
1 'polypeptide(L)'
;MISDRISFFKTVNLPSETYSKYKNVEFSEDEAAQLEELLKIYKLEEHFNFAILKRICDPETILNDNIMITLILYLIEKTDYSFLKIFNEKISDDYFTSREFKNQVFLAMNQMEALQLTLEDVFAYCYTIFKDANDITFYQKLSQFVNDELFEDIRSEFESDPKREVNYLVIFGLQKRNELYNFVEELQIDGIEGTLFLIQACFEISKSDKEFSYRIFKDKLIHKVGIYGNESDLLIESYFNLLFMLFLENDDEVIAKEINKISEQLGESNIENVIYLVYREKSVIGNKCAECLYSFIIKLSEEKIEHLKHPINQIYSLLEDSVFVEFCIPILSVIGIEESDLMFSRIENNLEIFLDPLLQMNIEMDKHFKISVKVIKLLYKKEKISSRNFGERHFLRLLRICHCYELDADFICNICIDLLLNASDERIKKELYNYILSSIYDNYFYLLQEKIEYLVTAEPELKELNLELGERSRLHEKSRMNLDFKPSEKNMNIYYEKQAERNRKINEEVEKNLTFYQLFSRQTVLYGNKVQNKHMDNDGNLHMQVSEMKEMSHSMPIPVRFINDPLFYKSETAMILEGKLYD
;
A
#
# COMPACT_ATOMS: atom_id res chain seq x y z
N MET A 1 2.65 -45.50 45.52
CA MET A 1 3.55 -44.39 45.18
C MET A 1 3.62 -44.36 43.67
N ILE A 2 3.35 -43.20 43.09
CA ILE A 2 3.34 -43.06 41.63
C ILE A 2 4.79 -42.98 41.17
N SER A 3 5.20 -43.88 40.27
CA SER A 3 6.56 -43.92 39.70
C SER A 3 6.55 -43.98 38.18
N ASP A 4 5.43 -44.41 37.59
CA ASP A 4 5.22 -44.49 36.15
C ASP A 4 3.73 -44.37 35.81
N ARG A 5 3.41 -44.23 34.52
CA ARG A 5 2.03 -44.06 34.03
C ARG A 5 1.10 -45.21 34.46
N ILE A 6 1.58 -46.45 34.41
CA ILE A 6 0.79 -47.62 34.81
C ILE A 6 0.45 -47.58 36.31
N SER A 7 1.41 -47.23 37.16
CA SER A 7 1.21 -47.09 38.61
C SER A 7 0.21 -45.97 38.92
N PHE A 8 0.25 -44.84 38.20
CA PHE A 8 -0.77 -43.79 38.27
C PHE A 8 -2.15 -44.33 37.93
N PHE A 9 -2.31 -45.02 36.79
CA PHE A 9 -3.60 -45.60 36.39
C PHE A 9 -4.15 -46.62 37.39
N LYS A 10 -3.27 -47.41 38.02
CA LYS A 10 -3.65 -48.32 39.12
C LYS A 10 -4.13 -47.55 40.35
N THR A 11 -3.47 -46.45 40.71
CA THR A 11 -3.87 -45.60 41.84
C THR A 11 -5.26 -45.02 41.62
N VAL A 12 -5.59 -44.59 40.40
CA VAL A 12 -6.92 -44.05 40.06
C VAL A 12 -7.98 -45.11 39.71
N ASN A 13 -7.72 -46.38 40.04
CA ASN A 13 -8.61 -47.53 39.84
C ASN A 13 -9.03 -47.78 38.38
N LEU A 14 -8.15 -47.49 37.42
CA LEU A 14 -8.40 -47.85 36.02
C LEU A 14 -8.15 -49.36 35.79
N PRO A 15 -9.03 -50.11 35.08
CA PRO A 15 -8.82 -51.52 34.82
C PRO A 15 -7.58 -51.79 33.95
N SER A 16 -6.90 -52.93 34.17
CA SER A 16 -5.66 -53.27 33.46
C SER A 16 -5.82 -53.47 31.97
N GLU A 17 -6.96 -54.01 31.54
CA GLU A 17 -7.30 -54.17 30.12
C GLU A 17 -7.37 -52.81 29.42
N THR A 18 -7.78 -51.77 30.14
CA THR A 18 -8.02 -50.42 29.64
C THR A 18 -6.72 -49.64 29.40
N TYR A 19 -5.76 -49.68 30.33
CA TYR A 19 -4.49 -48.95 30.15
C TYR A 19 -3.40 -49.74 29.42
N SER A 20 -3.58 -51.04 29.19
CA SER A 20 -2.59 -51.88 28.50
C SER A 20 -2.29 -51.45 27.06
N LYS A 21 -3.20 -50.69 26.42
CA LYS A 21 -3.04 -50.15 25.06
C LYS A 21 -2.13 -48.91 24.97
N TYR A 22 -1.61 -48.43 26.11
CA TYR A 22 -0.75 -47.26 26.17
C TYR A 22 0.68 -47.64 26.55
N LYS A 23 1.65 -46.98 25.92
CA LYS A 23 3.06 -47.08 26.30
C LYS A 23 3.22 -46.69 27.77
N ASN A 24 4.09 -47.39 28.50
CA ASN A 24 4.45 -46.98 29.86
C ASN A 24 5.56 -45.92 29.80
N VAL A 25 5.49 -44.93 30.69
CA VAL A 25 6.49 -43.87 30.83
C VAL A 25 6.81 -43.70 32.31
N GLU A 26 8.09 -43.70 32.64
CA GLU A 26 8.59 -43.42 33.99
C GLU A 26 8.49 -41.93 34.28
N PHE A 27 8.04 -41.57 35.48
CA PHE A 27 7.97 -40.19 35.93
C PHE A 27 9.21 -39.82 36.75
N SER A 28 9.67 -38.59 36.61
CA SER A 28 10.66 -38.03 37.54
C SER A 28 10.07 -37.88 38.94
N GLU A 29 10.93 -37.71 39.96
CA GLU A 29 10.47 -37.50 41.34
C GLU A 29 9.56 -36.26 41.45
N ASP A 30 9.87 -35.19 40.71
CA ASP A 30 9.07 -33.96 40.67
C ASP A 30 7.71 -34.18 39.96
N GLU A 31 7.70 -34.90 38.84
CA GLU A 31 6.46 -35.22 38.10
C GLU A 31 5.53 -36.12 38.94
N ALA A 32 6.10 -37.11 39.64
CA ALA A 32 5.36 -37.99 40.53
C ALA A 32 4.75 -37.22 41.71
N ALA A 33 5.53 -36.33 42.35
CA ALA A 33 5.04 -35.50 43.44
C ALA A 33 3.90 -34.58 43.00
N GLN A 34 4.03 -33.98 41.81
CA GLN A 34 3.00 -33.11 41.24
C GLN A 34 1.71 -33.88 40.90
N LEU A 35 1.81 -35.09 40.33
CA LEU A 35 0.65 -35.96 40.10
C LEU A 35 -0.06 -36.36 41.40
N GLU A 36 0.70 -36.69 42.45
CA GLU A 36 0.15 -37.00 43.78
C GLU A 36 -0.56 -35.79 44.41
N GLU A 37 -0.07 -34.58 44.17
CA GLU A 37 -0.71 -33.34 44.60
C GLU A 37 -2.03 -33.08 43.84
N LEU A 38 -1.99 -33.20 42.51
CA LEU A 38 -3.18 -33.04 41.66
C LEU A 38 -4.28 -34.05 42.01
N LEU A 39 -3.90 -35.30 42.31
CA LEU A 39 -4.82 -36.34 42.78
C LEU A 39 -5.56 -35.92 44.06
N LYS A 40 -4.85 -35.33 45.02
CA LYS A 40 -5.43 -34.88 46.30
C LYS A 40 -6.31 -33.65 46.13
N ILE A 41 -5.84 -32.64 45.39
CA ILE A 41 -6.55 -31.35 45.22
C ILE A 41 -7.85 -31.54 44.45
N TYR A 42 -7.79 -32.26 43.32
CA TYR A 42 -8.90 -32.36 42.38
C TYR A 42 -9.71 -33.65 42.52
N LYS A 43 -9.32 -34.55 43.43
CA LYS A 43 -9.96 -35.86 43.65
C LYS A 43 -10.21 -36.59 42.32
N LEU A 44 -9.15 -36.73 41.52
CA LEU A 44 -9.25 -37.24 40.14
C LEU A 44 -9.85 -38.66 40.07
N GLU A 45 -9.82 -39.41 41.16
CA GLU A 45 -10.41 -40.74 41.27
C GLU A 45 -11.96 -40.72 41.22
N GLU A 46 -12.60 -39.64 41.68
CA GLU A 46 -14.06 -39.57 41.86
C GLU A 46 -14.76 -38.72 40.78
N HIS A 47 -14.15 -37.62 40.34
CA HIS A 47 -14.86 -36.55 39.61
C HIS A 47 -14.18 -36.07 38.31
N PHE A 48 -13.14 -36.75 37.84
CA PHE A 48 -12.36 -36.27 36.70
C PHE A 48 -13.15 -36.18 35.39
N ASN A 49 -13.16 -35.01 34.78
CA ASN A 49 -13.79 -34.70 33.51
C ASN A 49 -13.04 -33.53 32.83
N PHE A 50 -13.48 -33.15 31.63
CA PHE A 50 -12.83 -32.09 30.85
C PHE A 50 -12.80 -30.73 31.57
N ALA A 51 -13.82 -30.39 32.37
CA ALA A 51 -13.83 -29.13 33.13
C ALA A 51 -12.76 -29.10 34.22
N ILE A 52 -12.43 -30.25 34.82
CA ILE A 52 -11.32 -30.36 35.76
C ILE A 52 -9.98 -30.25 35.03
N LEU A 53 -9.81 -30.96 33.90
CA LEU A 53 -8.62 -30.82 33.06
C LEU A 53 -8.39 -29.36 32.63
N LYS A 54 -9.48 -28.65 32.29
CA LYS A 54 -9.46 -27.22 31.95
C LYS A 54 -8.97 -26.34 33.10
N ARG A 55 -9.47 -26.56 34.33
CA ARG A 55 -9.01 -25.82 35.53
C ARG A 55 -7.54 -26.09 35.85
N ILE A 56 -7.08 -27.30 35.59
CA ILE A 56 -5.68 -27.69 35.75
C ILE A 56 -4.79 -26.94 34.74
N CYS A 57 -5.31 -26.57 33.57
CA CYS A 57 -4.61 -25.86 32.49
C CYS A 57 -4.71 -24.32 32.56
N ASP A 58 -5.28 -23.73 33.62
CA ASP A 58 -5.41 -22.27 33.77
C ASP A 58 -4.01 -21.60 33.87
N PRO A 59 -3.79 -20.34 33.42
CA PRO A 59 -2.51 -19.84 32.92
C PRO A 59 -1.31 -19.75 33.88
N GLU A 60 -1.47 -20.08 35.16
CA GLU A 60 -0.40 -19.89 36.15
C GLU A 60 0.52 -21.10 36.35
N THR A 61 0.22 -22.25 35.72
CA THR A 61 1.05 -23.47 35.81
C THR A 61 1.15 -24.18 34.47
N ILE A 62 2.30 -24.04 33.79
CA ILE A 62 2.66 -24.92 32.67
C ILE A 62 2.97 -26.29 33.26
N LEU A 63 2.09 -27.25 33.01
CA LEU A 63 2.33 -28.64 33.37
C LEU A 63 3.30 -29.28 32.39
N ASN A 64 4.12 -30.19 32.92
CA ASN A 64 5.00 -31.01 32.10
C ASN A 64 4.18 -31.90 31.14
N ASP A 65 4.64 -32.03 29.89
CA ASP A 65 4.06 -32.86 28.83
C ASP A 65 3.68 -34.27 29.31
N ASN A 66 4.54 -34.94 30.07
CA ASN A 66 4.29 -36.31 30.55
C ASN A 66 3.06 -36.38 31.47
N ILE A 67 2.87 -35.35 32.29
CA ILE A 67 1.70 -35.22 33.18
C ILE A 67 0.47 -34.93 32.35
N MET A 68 0.53 -33.94 31.45
CA MET A 68 -0.60 -33.55 30.61
C MET A 68 -1.09 -34.67 29.71
N ILE A 69 -0.16 -35.36 29.03
CA ILE A 69 -0.46 -36.53 28.23
C ILE A 69 -1.15 -37.60 29.09
N THR A 70 -0.62 -37.90 30.27
CA THR A 70 -1.20 -38.91 31.17
C THR A 70 -2.61 -38.54 31.61
N LEU A 71 -2.88 -37.26 31.88
CA LEU A 71 -4.21 -36.77 32.23
C LEU A 71 -5.19 -36.80 31.03
N ILE A 72 -4.73 -36.49 29.81
CA ILE A 72 -5.54 -36.62 28.59
C ILE A 72 -5.94 -38.09 28.38
N LEU A 73 -4.97 -39.01 28.48
CA LEU A 73 -5.24 -40.45 28.37
C LEU A 73 -6.23 -40.92 29.45
N TYR A 74 -6.05 -40.46 30.69
CA TYR A 74 -6.97 -40.77 31.77
C TYR A 74 -8.40 -40.26 31.51
N LEU A 75 -8.53 -39.05 30.93
CA LEU A 75 -9.83 -38.47 30.60
C LEU A 75 -10.56 -39.34 29.58
N ILE A 76 -9.86 -39.79 28.54
CA ILE A 76 -10.41 -40.64 27.49
C ILE A 76 -10.91 -41.97 28.05
N GLU A 77 -10.18 -42.58 28.98
CA GLU A 77 -10.63 -43.85 29.56
C GLU A 77 -11.75 -43.71 30.58
N LYS A 78 -11.83 -42.56 31.27
CA LYS A 78 -12.83 -42.35 32.32
C LYS A 78 -14.16 -41.80 31.80
N THR A 79 -14.19 -41.26 30.59
CA THR A 79 -15.33 -40.53 30.04
C THR A 79 -15.61 -40.90 28.59
N ASP A 80 -16.71 -40.42 28.01
CA ASP A 80 -17.05 -40.66 26.60
C ASP A 80 -16.29 -39.72 25.62
N TYR A 81 -15.19 -39.12 26.08
CA TYR A 81 -14.33 -38.27 25.26
C TYR A 81 -13.40 -39.12 24.40
N SER A 82 -13.38 -38.85 23.09
CA SER A 82 -12.33 -39.33 22.18
C SER A 82 -11.23 -38.28 22.05
N PHE A 83 -10.07 -38.67 21.51
CA PHE A 83 -9.02 -37.71 21.14
C PHE A 83 -9.56 -36.57 20.26
N LEU A 84 -10.45 -36.89 19.31
CA LEU A 84 -11.09 -35.90 18.44
C LEU A 84 -11.98 -34.95 19.23
N LYS A 85 -12.82 -35.47 20.13
CA LYS A 85 -13.66 -34.61 20.98
C LYS A 85 -12.78 -33.67 21.82
N ILE A 86 -11.71 -34.18 22.43
CA ILE A 86 -10.79 -33.36 23.24
C ILE A 86 -10.08 -32.31 22.37
N PHE A 87 -9.65 -32.68 21.16
CA PHE A 87 -9.01 -31.76 20.23
C PHE A 87 -9.93 -30.61 19.79
N ASN A 88 -11.22 -30.89 19.64
CA ASN A 88 -12.24 -29.91 19.24
C ASN A 88 -12.67 -29.00 20.38
N GLU A 89 -12.33 -29.31 21.62
CA GLU A 89 -12.73 -28.52 22.79
C GLU A 89 -11.77 -27.35 23.05
N LYS A 90 -12.35 -26.24 23.52
CA LYS A 90 -11.58 -25.03 23.85
C LYS A 90 -11.09 -25.10 25.30
N ILE A 91 -9.83 -25.46 25.48
CA ILE A 91 -9.20 -25.54 26.81
C ILE A 91 -8.95 -24.17 27.44
N SER A 92 -8.64 -23.14 26.64
CA SER A 92 -8.35 -21.79 27.12
C SER A 92 -8.75 -20.75 26.09
N ASP A 93 -9.05 -19.53 26.56
CA ASP A 93 -9.21 -18.36 25.69
C ASP A 93 -7.87 -17.82 25.18
N ASP A 94 -6.76 -18.18 25.83
CA ASP A 94 -5.41 -17.90 25.37
C ASP A 94 -5.02 -18.80 24.18
N TYR A 95 -4.63 -18.17 23.08
CA TYR A 95 -4.31 -18.86 21.83
C TYR A 95 -3.09 -19.78 21.97
N PHE A 96 -2.05 -19.33 22.68
CA PHE A 96 -0.82 -20.10 22.86
C PHE A 96 -1.09 -21.39 23.67
N THR A 97 -1.79 -21.26 24.79
CA THR A 97 -2.19 -22.37 25.66
C THR A 97 -3.08 -23.38 24.91
N SER A 98 -4.03 -22.87 24.11
CA SER A 98 -4.91 -23.71 23.29
C SER A 98 -4.14 -24.49 22.21
N ARG A 99 -3.20 -23.82 21.53
CA ARG A 99 -2.33 -24.47 20.53
C ARG A 99 -1.44 -25.54 21.16
N GLU A 100 -0.85 -25.25 22.31
CA GLU A 100 0.01 -26.19 23.01
C GLU A 100 -0.79 -27.40 23.51
N PHE A 101 -1.99 -27.20 24.05
CA PHE A 101 -2.86 -28.30 24.40
C PHE A 101 -3.22 -29.20 23.21
N LYS A 102 -3.53 -28.62 22.05
CA LYS A 102 -3.76 -29.38 20.80
C LYS A 102 -2.50 -30.18 20.39
N ASN A 103 -1.29 -29.66 20.61
CA ASN A 103 -0.06 -30.43 20.45
C ASN A 103 -0.01 -31.62 21.41
N GLN A 104 -0.35 -31.43 22.68
CA GLN A 104 -0.37 -32.48 23.69
C GLN A 104 -1.37 -33.60 23.35
N VAL A 105 -2.51 -33.28 22.71
CA VAL A 105 -3.46 -34.30 22.22
C VAL A 105 -2.80 -35.21 21.17
N PHE A 106 -2.08 -34.65 20.19
CA PHE A 106 -1.33 -35.45 19.21
C PHE A 106 -0.19 -36.25 19.86
N LEU A 107 0.51 -35.68 20.84
CA LEU A 107 1.52 -36.42 21.60
C LEU A 107 0.91 -37.58 22.39
N ALA A 108 -0.29 -37.40 22.94
CA ALA A 108 -1.02 -38.47 23.61
C ALA A 108 -1.46 -39.57 22.65
N MET A 109 -1.90 -39.23 21.43
CA MET A 109 -2.18 -40.21 20.37
C MET A 109 -0.94 -41.07 20.05
N ASN A 110 0.26 -40.47 20.01
CA ASN A 110 1.53 -41.19 19.82
C ASN A 110 1.88 -42.18 20.95
N GLN A 111 1.23 -42.08 22.11
CA GLN A 111 1.40 -43.01 23.23
C GLN A 111 0.52 -44.26 23.12
N MET A 112 -0.39 -44.33 22.15
CA MET A 112 -1.13 -45.56 21.87
C MET A 112 -0.23 -46.59 21.17
N GLU A 113 -0.38 -47.86 21.53
CA GLU A 113 0.29 -48.96 20.84
C GLU A 113 -0.31 -49.21 19.45
N ALA A 114 -1.64 -49.05 19.32
CA ALA A 114 -2.34 -49.10 18.05
C ALA A 114 -3.48 -48.08 18.04
N LEU A 115 -3.36 -47.03 17.21
CA LEU A 115 -4.41 -46.06 16.96
C LEU A 115 -5.11 -46.40 15.63
N GLN A 116 -6.43 -46.46 15.63
CA GLN A 116 -7.24 -46.61 14.42
C GLN A 116 -8.06 -45.33 14.24
N LEU A 117 -7.78 -44.60 13.16
CA LEU A 117 -8.58 -43.45 12.74
C LEU A 117 -9.53 -43.88 11.62
N THR A 118 -10.75 -43.37 11.66
CA THR A 118 -11.70 -43.50 10.55
C THR A 118 -11.60 -42.31 9.60
N LEU A 119 -12.19 -42.41 8.41
CA LEU A 119 -12.29 -41.30 7.45
C LEU A 119 -13.00 -40.08 8.07
N GLU A 120 -14.08 -40.32 8.82
CA GLU A 120 -14.82 -39.28 9.52
C GLU A 120 -13.97 -38.58 10.58
N ASP A 121 -13.15 -39.34 11.32
CA ASP A 121 -12.24 -38.76 12.33
C ASP A 121 -11.25 -37.79 11.66
N VAL A 122 -10.61 -38.23 10.56
CA VAL A 122 -9.62 -37.43 9.84
C VAL A 122 -10.21 -36.13 9.32
N PHE A 123 -11.38 -36.18 8.68
CA PHE A 123 -12.03 -34.98 8.18
C PHE A 123 -12.48 -34.03 9.29
N ALA A 124 -12.93 -34.57 10.43
CA ALA A 124 -13.24 -33.73 11.58
C ALA A 124 -12.00 -33.03 12.15
N TYR A 125 -10.84 -33.72 12.20
CA TYR A 125 -9.57 -33.08 12.54
C TYR A 125 -9.21 -31.98 11.54
N CYS A 126 -9.25 -32.26 10.23
CA CYS A 126 -8.97 -31.27 9.19
C CYS A 126 -9.87 -30.04 9.30
N TYR A 127 -11.17 -30.22 9.52
CA TYR A 127 -12.12 -29.13 9.69
C TYR A 127 -11.79 -28.25 10.90
N THR A 128 -11.50 -28.86 12.05
CA THR A 128 -11.12 -28.12 13.27
C THR A 128 -9.78 -27.41 13.10
N ILE A 129 -8.80 -28.06 12.46
CA ILE A 129 -7.52 -27.41 12.17
C ILE A 129 -7.77 -26.20 11.30
N PHE A 130 -8.47 -26.34 10.16
CA PHE A 130 -8.76 -25.25 9.24
C PHE A 130 -9.49 -24.08 9.93
N LYS A 131 -10.53 -24.36 10.70
CA LYS A 131 -11.40 -23.34 11.31
C LYS A 131 -10.77 -22.60 12.49
N ASP A 132 -10.07 -23.33 13.36
CA ASP A 132 -9.69 -22.80 14.67
C ASP A 132 -8.18 -22.51 14.80
N ALA A 133 -7.32 -23.09 13.96
CA ALA A 133 -5.87 -22.96 14.08
C ALA A 133 -5.15 -22.57 12.77
N ASN A 134 -5.63 -23.11 11.65
CA ASN A 134 -5.03 -23.12 10.32
C ASN A 134 -3.50 -23.30 10.31
N ASP A 135 -3.00 -24.26 11.10
CA ASP A 135 -1.58 -24.50 11.30
C ASP A 135 -1.12 -25.77 10.55
N ILE A 136 -0.25 -25.56 9.56
CA ILE A 136 0.32 -26.59 8.67
C ILE A 136 0.97 -27.73 9.47
N THR A 137 1.56 -27.42 10.63
CA THR A 137 2.25 -28.44 11.45
C THR A 137 1.30 -29.49 12.01
N PHE A 138 0.02 -29.15 12.25
CA PHE A 138 -0.97 -30.14 12.68
C PHE A 138 -1.37 -31.09 11.55
N TYR A 139 -1.49 -30.61 10.31
CA TYR A 139 -1.71 -31.49 9.15
C TYR A 139 -0.55 -32.46 8.96
N GLN A 140 0.69 -31.98 9.13
CA GLN A 140 1.87 -32.84 9.05
C GLN A 140 1.85 -33.93 10.13
N LYS A 141 1.54 -33.58 11.38
CA LYS A 141 1.41 -34.56 12.48
C LYS A 141 0.28 -35.56 12.20
N LEU A 142 -0.89 -35.08 11.77
CA LEU A 142 -2.04 -35.94 11.43
C LEU A 142 -1.68 -36.96 10.33
N SER A 143 -0.92 -36.55 9.31
CA SER A 143 -0.49 -37.43 8.21
C SER A 143 0.36 -38.63 8.67
N GLN A 144 0.98 -38.56 9.85
CA GLN A 144 1.77 -39.66 10.41
C GLN A 144 0.88 -40.82 10.89
N PHE A 145 -0.35 -40.53 11.31
CA PHE A 145 -1.31 -41.50 11.81
C PHE A 145 -2.18 -42.12 10.71
N VAL A 146 -2.20 -41.53 9.52
CA VAL A 146 -2.94 -42.06 8.36
C VAL A 146 -2.13 -43.20 7.73
N ASN A 147 -2.70 -44.41 7.76
CA ASN A 147 -2.14 -45.59 7.11
C ASN A 147 -2.44 -45.59 5.60
N ASP A 148 -1.94 -46.58 4.85
CA ASP A 148 -2.09 -46.62 3.39
C ASP A 148 -3.53 -46.84 2.94
N GLU A 149 -4.26 -47.76 3.57
CA GLU A 149 -5.67 -48.04 3.24
C GLU A 149 -6.56 -46.81 3.43
N LEU A 150 -6.46 -46.16 4.60
CA LEU A 150 -7.20 -44.95 4.91
C LEU A 150 -6.80 -43.77 4.01
N PHE A 151 -5.53 -43.71 3.59
CA PHE A 151 -5.08 -42.66 2.69
C PHE A 151 -5.73 -42.77 1.30
N GLU A 152 -5.88 -43.98 0.78
CA GLU A 152 -6.55 -44.19 -0.51
C GLU A 152 -8.04 -43.79 -0.43
N ASP A 153 -8.71 -44.04 0.69
CA ASP A 153 -10.08 -43.57 0.91
C ASP A 153 -10.15 -42.04 0.95
N ILE A 154 -9.23 -41.38 1.68
CA ILE A 154 -9.12 -39.91 1.73
C ILE A 154 -8.86 -39.33 0.33
N ARG A 155 -7.95 -39.96 -0.42
CA ARG A 155 -7.59 -39.56 -1.78
C ARG A 155 -8.79 -39.67 -2.71
N SER A 156 -9.51 -40.79 -2.68
CA SER A 156 -10.69 -40.99 -3.52
C SER A 156 -11.78 -39.96 -3.24
N GLU A 157 -12.03 -39.63 -1.97
CA GLU A 157 -12.99 -38.59 -1.61
C GLU A 157 -12.51 -37.21 -2.13
N PHE A 158 -11.23 -36.89 -1.92
CA PHE A 158 -10.65 -35.63 -2.36
C PHE A 158 -10.68 -35.45 -3.89
N GLU A 159 -10.42 -36.51 -4.65
CA GLU A 159 -10.53 -36.49 -6.12
C GLU A 159 -11.98 -36.26 -6.59
N SER A 160 -12.97 -36.71 -5.80
CA SER A 160 -14.39 -36.53 -6.11
C SER A 160 -14.94 -35.15 -5.72
N ASP A 161 -14.47 -34.59 -4.59
CA ASP A 161 -14.89 -33.29 -4.06
C ASP A 161 -13.70 -32.61 -3.33
N PRO A 162 -12.89 -31.81 -4.05
CA PRO A 162 -11.69 -31.19 -3.49
C PRO A 162 -12.02 -30.14 -2.41
N LYS A 163 -11.89 -30.54 -1.14
CA LYS A 163 -12.12 -29.67 0.02
C LYS A 163 -10.83 -29.00 0.49
N ARG A 164 -10.88 -27.66 0.63
CA ARG A 164 -9.73 -26.83 1.01
C ARG A 164 -9.13 -27.24 2.35
N GLU A 165 -9.95 -27.70 3.29
CA GLU A 165 -9.57 -28.16 4.62
C GLU A 165 -8.65 -29.39 4.59
N VAL A 166 -8.67 -30.18 3.51
CA VAL A 166 -7.92 -31.45 3.41
C VAL A 166 -6.67 -31.31 2.55
N ASN A 167 -6.50 -30.19 1.82
CA ASN A 167 -5.39 -29.97 0.88
C ASN A 167 -4.01 -30.30 1.47
N TYR A 168 -3.67 -29.73 2.62
CA TYR A 168 -2.36 -29.95 3.25
C TYR A 168 -2.16 -31.42 3.66
N LEU A 169 -3.20 -32.08 4.17
CA LEU A 169 -3.11 -33.50 4.56
C LEU A 169 -2.85 -34.39 3.35
N VAL A 170 -3.59 -34.18 2.26
CA VAL A 170 -3.42 -34.94 1.01
C VAL A 170 -2.01 -34.75 0.47
N ILE A 171 -1.52 -33.51 0.41
CA ILE A 171 -0.17 -33.22 -0.08
C ILE A 171 0.90 -33.89 0.79
N PHE A 172 0.81 -33.81 2.13
CA PHE A 172 1.75 -34.51 3.00
C PHE A 172 1.68 -36.04 2.82
N GLY A 173 0.48 -36.60 2.65
CA GLY A 173 0.29 -38.02 2.40
C GLY A 173 0.87 -38.49 1.07
N LEU A 174 0.74 -37.69 0.00
CA LEU A 174 1.36 -37.94 -1.30
C LEU A 174 2.88 -37.80 -1.26
N GLN A 175 3.39 -36.79 -0.55
CA GLN A 175 4.83 -36.56 -0.40
C GLN A 175 5.50 -37.73 0.34
N LYS A 176 4.88 -38.23 1.43
CA LYS A 176 5.35 -39.41 2.17
C LYS A 176 5.47 -40.66 1.28
N ARG A 177 4.66 -40.75 0.23
CA ARG A 177 4.59 -41.87 -0.72
C ARG A 177 5.37 -41.62 -2.02
N ASN A 178 5.99 -40.46 -2.18
CA ASN A 178 6.64 -40.01 -3.42
C ASN A 178 5.71 -39.97 -4.64
N GLU A 179 4.41 -39.76 -4.44
CA GLU A 179 3.39 -39.74 -5.50
C GLU A 179 2.91 -38.33 -5.87
N LEU A 180 3.37 -37.30 -5.14
CA LEU A 180 2.90 -35.92 -5.31
C LEU A 180 3.00 -35.42 -6.75
N TYR A 181 4.12 -35.70 -7.44
CA TYR A 181 4.35 -35.23 -8.81
C TYR A 181 3.33 -35.80 -9.79
N ASN A 182 3.18 -37.12 -9.82
CA ASN A 182 2.26 -37.80 -10.72
C ASN A 182 0.81 -37.41 -10.41
N PHE A 183 0.45 -37.37 -9.13
CA PHE A 183 -0.88 -36.99 -8.69
C PHE A 183 -1.26 -35.59 -9.18
N VAL A 184 -0.40 -34.58 -8.95
CA VAL A 184 -0.74 -33.21 -9.34
C VAL A 184 -0.73 -33.04 -10.87
N GLU A 185 0.06 -33.80 -11.62
CA GLU A 185 -0.02 -33.82 -13.10
C GLU A 185 -1.35 -34.39 -13.60
N GLU A 186 -1.85 -35.47 -12.99
CA GLU A 186 -3.06 -36.17 -13.41
C GLU A 186 -4.36 -35.50 -12.93
N LEU A 187 -4.32 -34.84 -11.77
CA LEU A 187 -5.51 -34.29 -11.11
C LEU A 187 -6.20 -33.19 -11.94
N GLN A 188 -7.49 -33.37 -12.23
CA GLN A 188 -8.33 -32.33 -12.84
C GLN A 188 -9.27 -31.74 -11.79
N ILE A 189 -8.85 -30.64 -11.16
CA ILE A 189 -9.75 -29.86 -10.30
C ILE A 189 -10.59 -28.92 -11.18
N ASP A 190 -11.91 -28.97 -11.05
CA ASP A 190 -12.78 -27.97 -11.66
C ASP A 190 -12.75 -26.66 -10.84
N GLY A 191 -12.63 -25.51 -11.54
CA GLY A 191 -12.59 -24.18 -10.90
C GLY A 191 -11.19 -23.65 -10.56
N ILE A 192 -11.06 -22.32 -10.49
CA ILE A 192 -9.82 -21.60 -10.16
C ILE A 192 -9.47 -21.79 -8.68
N GLU A 193 -10.45 -21.63 -7.79
CA GLU A 193 -10.26 -21.63 -6.33
C GLU A 193 -9.56 -22.90 -5.82
N GLY A 194 -10.09 -24.08 -6.14
CA GLY A 194 -9.49 -25.35 -5.71
C GLY A 194 -8.10 -25.58 -6.32
N THR A 195 -7.91 -25.17 -7.58
CA THR A 195 -6.61 -25.27 -8.26
C THR A 195 -5.57 -24.35 -7.59
N LEU A 196 -5.95 -23.12 -7.26
CA LEU A 196 -5.11 -22.13 -6.59
C LEU A 196 -4.68 -22.62 -5.21
N PHE A 197 -5.60 -23.09 -4.37
CA PHE A 197 -5.27 -23.54 -3.03
C PHE A 197 -4.44 -24.82 -2.99
N LEU A 198 -4.63 -25.72 -3.95
CA LEU A 198 -3.75 -26.87 -4.09
C LEU A 198 -2.31 -26.43 -4.40
N ILE A 199 -2.11 -25.48 -5.33
CA ILE A 199 -0.77 -25.02 -5.70
C ILE A 199 -0.12 -24.23 -4.57
N GLN A 200 -0.89 -23.40 -3.85
CA GLN A 200 -0.40 -22.73 -2.63
C GLN A 200 0.07 -23.74 -1.59
N ALA A 201 -0.74 -24.76 -1.29
CA ALA A 201 -0.36 -25.79 -0.33
C ALA A 201 0.85 -26.62 -0.81
N CYS A 202 0.97 -26.89 -2.11
CA CYS A 202 2.16 -27.53 -2.67
C CYS A 202 3.39 -26.65 -2.40
N PHE A 203 3.34 -25.37 -2.77
CA PHE A 203 4.44 -24.43 -2.59
C PHE A 203 4.87 -24.27 -1.12
N GLU A 204 3.89 -24.14 -0.21
CA GLU A 204 4.15 -23.96 1.22
C GLU A 204 4.78 -25.19 1.89
N ILE A 205 4.40 -26.40 1.44
CA ILE A 205 4.95 -27.66 1.94
C ILE A 205 6.29 -27.95 1.27
N SER A 206 6.36 -27.82 -0.04
CA SER A 206 7.49 -28.20 -0.88
C SER A 206 8.51 -27.07 -1.02
N LYS A 207 8.75 -26.23 0.01
CA LYS A 207 9.65 -25.04 -0.04
C LYS A 207 11.01 -25.24 -0.76
N SER A 208 11.42 -26.48 -1.02
CA SER A 208 12.58 -26.91 -1.80
C SER A 208 12.40 -27.04 -3.33
N ASP A 209 11.18 -27.14 -3.89
CA ASP A 209 10.94 -27.31 -5.34
C ASP A 209 9.97 -26.25 -5.90
N LYS A 210 10.54 -25.07 -6.17
CA LYS A 210 9.84 -23.97 -6.85
C LYS A 210 9.53 -24.31 -8.31
N GLU A 211 10.35 -25.14 -8.95
CA GLU A 211 10.20 -25.51 -10.36
C GLU A 211 8.92 -26.33 -10.58
N PHE A 212 8.64 -27.27 -9.67
CA PHE A 212 7.41 -28.04 -9.64
C PHE A 212 6.16 -27.17 -9.50
N SER A 213 6.16 -26.30 -8.49
CA SER A 213 5.02 -25.40 -8.21
C SER A 213 4.78 -24.43 -9.38
N TYR A 214 5.86 -23.92 -9.99
CA TYR A 214 5.79 -23.05 -11.17
C TYR A 214 5.22 -23.78 -12.40
N ARG A 215 5.68 -25.01 -12.66
CA ARG A 215 5.17 -25.82 -13.78
C ARG A 215 3.67 -26.06 -13.65
N ILE A 216 3.20 -26.45 -12.47
CA ILE A 216 1.76 -26.67 -12.22
C ILE A 216 0.97 -25.37 -12.37
N PHE A 217 1.48 -24.27 -11.81
CA PHE A 217 0.88 -22.95 -11.97
C PHE A 217 0.68 -22.60 -13.45
N LYS A 218 1.74 -22.77 -14.24
CA LYS A 218 1.74 -22.45 -15.68
C LYS A 218 0.77 -23.33 -16.46
N ASP A 219 0.78 -24.63 -16.21
CA ASP A 219 0.02 -25.60 -17.01
C ASP A 219 -1.45 -25.66 -16.60
N LYS A 220 -1.78 -25.41 -15.32
CA LYS A 220 -3.12 -25.64 -14.78
C LYS A 220 -3.87 -24.39 -14.32
N LEU A 221 -3.19 -23.38 -13.79
CA LEU A 221 -3.87 -22.22 -13.17
C LEU A 221 -4.03 -21.05 -14.15
N ILE A 222 -2.99 -20.68 -14.89
CA ILE A 222 -3.04 -19.48 -15.75
C ILE A 222 -4.15 -19.57 -16.82
N HIS A 223 -4.44 -20.77 -17.31
CA HIS A 223 -5.48 -20.97 -18.32
C HIS A 223 -6.90 -20.84 -17.77
N LYS A 224 -7.09 -20.95 -16.44
CA LYS A 224 -8.39 -20.88 -15.79
C LYS A 224 -8.80 -19.44 -15.45
N VAL A 225 -7.84 -18.57 -15.15
CA VAL A 225 -8.06 -17.16 -14.76
C VAL A 225 -8.83 -16.35 -15.81
N GLY A 226 -8.65 -16.64 -17.10
CA GLY A 226 -9.33 -15.92 -18.18
C GLY A 226 -10.82 -16.28 -18.39
N ILE A 227 -11.38 -17.25 -17.67
CA ILE A 227 -12.72 -17.80 -17.94
C ILE A 227 -13.79 -17.21 -17.00
N TYR A 228 -13.41 -16.61 -15.86
CA TYR A 228 -14.37 -16.18 -14.84
C TYR A 228 -14.17 -14.71 -14.45
N GLY A 229 -14.80 -13.81 -15.22
CA GLY A 229 -14.76 -12.35 -14.97
C GLY A 229 -15.49 -11.86 -13.72
N ASN A 230 -15.75 -12.72 -12.72
CA ASN A 230 -16.55 -12.42 -11.53
C ASN A 230 -16.05 -13.11 -10.24
N GLU A 231 -14.83 -13.66 -10.21
CA GLU A 231 -14.29 -14.22 -8.95
C GLU A 231 -13.93 -13.11 -7.95
N SER A 232 -14.02 -13.43 -6.64
CA SER A 232 -13.80 -12.47 -5.57
C SER A 232 -12.40 -11.85 -5.62
N ASP A 233 -12.28 -10.55 -5.29
CA ASP A 233 -11.00 -9.83 -5.25
C ASP A 233 -9.92 -10.59 -4.44
N LEU A 234 -10.35 -11.34 -3.42
CA LEU A 234 -9.51 -12.21 -2.58
C LEU A 234 -8.84 -13.36 -3.35
N LEU A 235 -9.52 -13.96 -4.33
CA LEU A 235 -8.96 -15.03 -5.16
C LEU A 235 -7.93 -14.47 -6.15
N ILE A 236 -8.21 -13.29 -6.70
CA ILE A 236 -7.29 -12.56 -7.58
C ILE A 236 -6.03 -12.17 -6.79
N GLU A 237 -6.18 -11.60 -5.60
CA GLU A 237 -5.06 -11.26 -4.71
C GLU A 237 -4.23 -12.51 -4.36
N SER A 238 -4.88 -13.61 -4.01
CA SER A 238 -4.23 -14.88 -3.68
C SER A 238 -3.49 -15.50 -4.87
N TYR A 239 -4.04 -15.38 -6.08
CA TYR A 239 -3.40 -15.76 -7.33
C TYR A 239 -2.13 -14.94 -7.59
N PHE A 240 -2.23 -13.61 -7.45
CA PHE A 240 -1.07 -12.75 -7.65
C PHE A 240 0.01 -12.95 -6.58
N ASN A 241 -0.37 -13.14 -5.32
CA ASN A 241 0.59 -13.47 -4.25
C ASN A 241 1.36 -14.74 -4.57
N LEU A 242 0.66 -15.80 -4.99
CA LEU A 242 1.29 -17.06 -5.39
C LEU A 242 2.20 -16.88 -6.61
N LEU A 243 1.74 -16.15 -7.64
CA LEU A 243 2.53 -15.78 -8.81
C LEU A 243 3.86 -15.14 -8.34
N PHE A 244 3.80 -14.04 -7.60
CA PHE A 244 5.00 -13.33 -7.16
C PHE A 244 5.89 -14.16 -6.23
N MET A 245 5.34 -14.99 -5.33
CA MET A 245 6.13 -15.96 -4.55
C MET A 245 6.91 -16.94 -5.44
N LEU A 246 6.32 -17.37 -6.56
CA LEU A 246 6.97 -18.26 -7.52
C LEU A 246 8.01 -17.52 -8.39
N PHE A 247 7.86 -16.21 -8.66
CA PHE A 247 8.81 -15.42 -9.47
C PHE A 247 9.71 -14.46 -8.69
N LEU A 248 9.69 -14.51 -7.36
CA LEU A 248 10.48 -13.64 -6.49
C LEU A 248 11.98 -13.71 -6.80
N GLU A 249 12.46 -14.85 -7.31
CA GLU A 249 13.84 -15.12 -7.74
C GLU A 249 14.01 -15.31 -9.26
N ASN A 250 12.94 -15.16 -10.05
CA ASN A 250 13.02 -15.37 -11.51
C ASN A 250 13.49 -14.11 -12.24
N ASP A 251 14.01 -14.34 -13.45
CA ASP A 251 14.45 -13.32 -14.41
C ASP A 251 13.36 -12.25 -14.65
N ASP A 252 13.79 -11.00 -14.71
CA ASP A 252 12.97 -9.80 -15.00
C ASP A 252 12.08 -9.98 -16.24
N GLU A 253 12.55 -10.75 -17.24
CA GLU A 253 11.80 -11.13 -18.43
C GLU A 253 10.53 -11.94 -18.14
N VAL A 254 10.63 -12.90 -17.22
CA VAL A 254 9.54 -13.81 -16.90
C VAL A 254 8.46 -13.03 -16.16
N ILE A 255 8.86 -12.17 -15.23
CA ILE A 255 7.95 -11.31 -14.47
C ILE A 255 7.20 -10.36 -15.40
N ALA A 256 7.92 -9.67 -16.28
CA ALA A 256 7.31 -8.75 -17.23
C ALA A 256 6.28 -9.45 -18.13
N LYS A 257 6.58 -10.68 -18.59
CA LYS A 257 5.67 -11.47 -19.43
C LYS A 257 4.40 -11.89 -18.70
N GLU A 258 4.51 -12.30 -17.44
CA GLU A 258 3.35 -12.70 -16.65
C GLU A 258 2.50 -11.49 -16.24
N ILE A 259 3.11 -10.37 -15.83
CA ILE A 259 2.37 -9.12 -15.57
C ILE A 259 1.56 -8.71 -16.81
N ASN A 260 2.16 -8.77 -17.99
CA ASN A 260 1.46 -8.47 -19.25
C ASN A 260 0.28 -9.41 -19.48
N LYS A 261 0.51 -10.72 -19.36
CA LYS A 261 -0.53 -11.74 -19.57
C LYS A 261 -1.71 -11.56 -18.61
N ILE A 262 -1.43 -11.24 -17.35
CA ILE A 262 -2.48 -11.04 -16.37
C ILE A 262 -3.23 -9.74 -16.61
N SER A 263 -2.52 -8.67 -16.97
CA SER A 263 -3.14 -7.39 -17.29
C SER A 263 -4.04 -7.48 -18.53
N GLU A 264 -3.66 -8.28 -19.53
CA GLU A 264 -4.50 -8.60 -20.69
C GLU A 264 -5.77 -9.38 -20.32
N GLN A 265 -5.69 -10.26 -19.32
CA GLN A 265 -6.80 -11.11 -18.89
C GLN A 265 -7.75 -10.43 -17.90
N LEU A 266 -7.24 -9.57 -17.02
CA LEU A 266 -7.99 -9.00 -15.89
C LEU A 266 -8.40 -7.53 -16.06
N GLY A 267 -7.89 -6.83 -17.07
CA GLY A 267 -8.24 -5.44 -17.36
C GLY A 267 -7.72 -4.40 -16.33
N GLU A 268 -8.12 -3.14 -16.52
CA GLU A 268 -7.62 -1.98 -15.75
C GLU A 268 -8.02 -1.96 -14.26
N SER A 269 -9.01 -2.76 -13.86
CA SER A 269 -9.50 -2.82 -12.47
C SER A 269 -8.49 -3.43 -11.50
N ASN A 270 -7.54 -4.23 -11.99
CA ASN A 270 -6.62 -5.00 -11.14
C ASN A 270 -5.15 -4.54 -11.20
N ILE A 271 -4.86 -3.47 -11.94
CA ILE A 271 -3.48 -2.93 -12.08
C ILE A 271 -2.94 -2.41 -10.73
N GLU A 272 -3.81 -1.88 -9.87
CA GLU A 272 -3.45 -1.44 -8.51
C GLU A 272 -2.86 -2.58 -7.68
N ASN A 273 -3.49 -3.76 -7.72
CA ASN A 273 -3.01 -4.93 -7.01
C ASN A 273 -1.63 -5.36 -7.50
N VAL A 274 -1.40 -5.33 -8.82
CA VAL A 274 -0.06 -5.60 -9.39
C VAL A 274 0.98 -4.63 -8.83
N ILE A 275 0.69 -3.34 -8.81
CA ILE A 275 1.62 -2.31 -8.31
C ILE A 275 1.90 -2.51 -6.83
N TYR A 276 0.88 -2.71 -5.98
CA TYR A 276 1.08 -2.95 -4.55
C TYR A 276 1.88 -4.21 -4.26
N LEU A 277 1.73 -5.24 -5.08
CA LEU A 277 2.46 -6.49 -4.92
C LEU A 277 3.92 -6.36 -5.33
N VAL A 278 4.22 -5.72 -6.47
CA VAL A 278 5.62 -5.40 -6.83
C VAL A 278 6.27 -4.56 -5.74
N TYR A 279 5.55 -3.56 -5.23
CA TYR A 279 6.00 -2.68 -4.15
C TYR A 279 6.36 -3.44 -2.87
N ARG A 280 5.57 -4.45 -2.48
CA ARG A 280 5.80 -5.24 -1.26
C ARG A 280 6.94 -6.24 -1.40
N GLU A 281 7.05 -6.88 -2.56
CA GLU A 281 7.85 -8.10 -2.71
C GLU A 281 9.25 -7.85 -3.28
N LYS A 282 9.49 -6.78 -4.06
CA LYS A 282 10.77 -6.60 -4.78
C LYS A 282 11.69 -5.58 -4.13
N SER A 283 12.96 -5.98 -3.96
CA SER A 283 14.05 -5.13 -3.52
C SER A 283 14.82 -4.46 -4.67
N VAL A 284 14.78 -5.02 -5.88
CA VAL A 284 15.39 -4.48 -7.11
C VAL A 284 14.46 -4.77 -8.28
N ILE A 285 14.37 -3.83 -9.23
CA ILE A 285 13.53 -3.92 -10.42
C ILE A 285 14.40 -3.73 -11.67
N GLY A 286 14.30 -4.65 -12.62
CA GLY A 286 15.02 -4.59 -13.89
C GLY A 286 14.26 -3.82 -14.97
N ASN A 287 14.90 -3.66 -16.13
CA ASN A 287 14.39 -2.81 -17.21
C ASN A 287 13.04 -3.28 -17.79
N LYS A 288 12.88 -4.58 -18.04
CA LYS A 288 11.68 -5.10 -18.70
C LYS A 288 10.47 -5.05 -17.78
N CYS A 289 10.66 -5.28 -16.50
CA CYS A 289 9.60 -5.07 -15.52
C CYS A 289 9.23 -3.58 -15.42
N ALA A 290 10.21 -2.68 -15.41
CA ALA A 290 9.98 -1.23 -15.39
C ALA A 290 9.22 -0.72 -16.63
N GLU A 291 9.61 -1.18 -17.83
CA GLU A 291 8.92 -0.91 -19.10
C GLU A 291 7.46 -1.39 -19.06
N CYS A 292 7.28 -2.63 -18.58
CA CYS A 292 5.97 -3.27 -18.46
C CYS A 292 5.05 -2.45 -17.53
N LEU A 293 5.51 -2.16 -16.32
CA LEU A 293 4.76 -1.33 -15.34
C LEU A 293 4.47 0.07 -15.88
N TYR A 294 5.43 0.71 -16.56
CA TYR A 294 5.24 2.03 -17.14
C TYR A 294 4.07 2.04 -18.13
N SER A 295 3.98 1.02 -18.99
CA SER A 295 2.92 0.89 -19.99
C SER A 295 1.50 0.82 -19.40
N PHE A 296 1.38 0.38 -18.15
CA PHE A 296 0.13 0.33 -17.40
C PHE A 296 -0.13 1.62 -16.64
N ILE A 297 0.90 2.15 -15.96
CA ILE A 297 0.79 3.37 -15.15
C ILE A 297 0.29 4.55 -15.99
N ILE A 298 0.76 4.70 -17.24
CA ILE A 298 0.33 5.79 -18.13
C ILE A 298 -1.14 5.71 -18.56
N LYS A 299 -1.81 4.58 -18.36
CA LYS A 299 -3.23 4.37 -18.70
C LYS A 299 -4.16 4.58 -17.50
N LEU A 300 -3.62 4.73 -16.29
CA LEU A 300 -4.41 4.91 -15.08
C LEU A 300 -5.12 6.27 -15.06
N SER A 301 -6.29 6.33 -14.42
CA SER A 301 -6.99 7.59 -14.15
C SER A 301 -6.25 8.42 -13.10
N GLU A 302 -6.47 9.73 -13.09
CA GLU A 302 -5.85 10.65 -12.12
C GLU A 302 -6.13 10.25 -10.67
N GLU A 303 -7.35 9.78 -10.37
CA GLU A 303 -7.74 9.29 -9.03
C GLU A 303 -6.89 8.08 -8.60
N LYS A 304 -6.66 7.12 -9.51
CA LYS A 304 -5.82 5.95 -9.24
C LYS A 304 -4.35 6.31 -9.09
N ILE A 305 -3.86 7.25 -9.90
CA ILE A 305 -2.49 7.76 -9.80
C ILE A 305 -2.24 8.37 -8.43
N GLU A 306 -3.18 9.16 -7.89
CA GLU A 306 -3.04 9.76 -6.56
C GLU A 306 -2.94 8.70 -5.46
N HIS A 307 -3.76 7.64 -5.53
CA HIS A 307 -3.70 6.52 -4.58
C HIS A 307 -2.39 5.70 -4.67
N LEU A 308 -1.84 5.57 -5.89
CA LEU A 308 -0.65 4.77 -6.16
C LEU A 308 0.66 5.56 -6.19
N LYS A 309 0.61 6.88 -5.97
CA LYS A 309 1.77 7.77 -6.06
C LYS A 309 2.94 7.27 -5.23
N HIS A 310 2.70 6.94 -3.96
CA HIS A 310 3.76 6.47 -3.06
C HIS A 310 4.31 5.09 -3.47
N PRO A 311 3.48 4.06 -3.74
CA PRO A 311 3.97 2.80 -4.29
C PRO A 311 4.82 2.94 -5.55
N ILE A 312 4.35 3.73 -6.53
CA ILE A 312 5.06 3.94 -7.80
C ILE A 312 6.40 4.66 -7.53
N ASN A 313 6.40 5.69 -6.69
CA ASN A 313 7.62 6.42 -6.34
C ASN A 313 8.70 5.50 -5.74
N GLN A 314 8.29 4.60 -4.84
CA GLN A 314 9.23 3.64 -4.23
C GLN A 314 9.73 2.60 -5.23
N ILE A 315 8.83 1.99 -6.03
CA ILE A 315 9.18 1.04 -7.09
C ILE A 315 10.26 1.61 -8.02
N TYR A 316 10.01 2.80 -8.59
CA TYR A 316 10.94 3.40 -9.54
C TYR A 316 12.21 3.94 -8.86
N SER A 317 12.18 4.20 -7.55
CA SER A 317 13.40 4.51 -6.79
C SER A 317 14.31 3.30 -6.59
N LEU A 318 13.87 2.06 -6.83
CA LEU A 318 14.66 0.83 -6.69
C LEU A 318 15.32 0.35 -8.00
N LEU A 319 15.17 1.10 -9.09
CA LEU A 319 15.76 0.73 -10.39
C LEU A 319 17.29 0.83 -10.38
N GLU A 320 17.95 0.00 -11.19
CA GLU A 320 19.38 0.19 -11.50
C GLU A 320 19.61 1.57 -12.14
N ASP A 321 20.79 2.17 -11.93
CA ASP A 321 21.05 3.57 -12.31
C ASP A 321 20.82 3.83 -13.82
N SER A 322 21.24 2.90 -14.68
CA SER A 322 21.05 3.01 -16.14
C SER A 322 19.58 3.07 -16.54
N VAL A 323 18.74 2.25 -15.89
CA VAL A 323 17.30 2.17 -16.12
C VAL A 323 16.58 3.34 -15.44
N PHE A 324 17.01 3.73 -14.24
CA PHE A 324 16.45 4.87 -13.51
C PHE A 324 16.49 6.15 -14.34
N VAL A 325 17.61 6.41 -15.04
CA VAL A 325 17.76 7.58 -15.91
C VAL A 325 16.71 7.62 -17.02
N GLU A 326 16.33 6.47 -17.56
CA GLU A 326 15.34 6.36 -18.64
C GLU A 326 13.91 6.64 -18.14
N PHE A 327 13.56 6.13 -16.97
CA PHE A 327 12.17 6.16 -16.48
C PHE A 327 11.83 7.30 -15.51
N CYS A 328 12.82 7.90 -14.85
CA CYS A 328 12.52 8.80 -13.73
C CYS A 328 11.66 10.00 -14.14
N ILE A 329 12.04 10.70 -15.22
CA ILE A 329 11.32 11.88 -15.69
C ILE A 329 9.95 11.52 -16.30
N PRO A 330 9.83 10.48 -17.16
CA PRO A 330 8.53 10.02 -17.64
C PRO A 330 7.56 9.66 -16.52
N ILE A 331 8.00 8.96 -15.47
CA ILE A 331 7.15 8.59 -14.33
C ILE A 331 6.75 9.81 -13.51
N LEU A 332 7.70 10.70 -13.18
CA LEU A 332 7.39 11.93 -12.44
C LEU A 332 6.43 12.84 -13.23
N SER A 333 6.42 12.75 -14.56
CA SER A 333 5.44 13.48 -15.38
C SER A 333 4.01 12.95 -15.24
N VAL A 334 3.85 11.72 -14.77
CA VAL A 334 2.56 11.08 -14.49
C VAL A 334 2.16 11.28 -13.03
N ILE A 335 3.04 10.96 -12.08
CA ILE A 335 2.71 10.96 -10.63
C ILE A 335 2.96 12.30 -9.92
N GLY A 336 3.60 13.25 -10.60
CA GLY A 336 4.07 14.48 -9.99
C GLY A 336 5.38 14.31 -9.20
N ILE A 337 5.77 15.35 -8.46
CA ILE A 337 6.98 15.34 -7.63
C ILE A 337 6.81 16.22 -6.39
N GLU A 338 7.35 15.74 -5.27
CA GLU A 338 7.45 16.43 -3.99
C GLU A 338 8.87 16.33 -3.40
N GLU A 339 9.20 17.21 -2.45
CA GLU A 339 10.54 17.27 -1.85
C GLU A 339 10.90 16.03 -1.02
N SER A 340 9.90 15.31 -0.49
CA SER A 340 10.05 14.09 0.30
C SER A 340 10.14 12.81 -0.54
N ASP A 341 10.02 12.92 -1.86
CA ASP A 341 9.99 11.75 -2.74
C ASP A 341 11.35 11.04 -2.80
N LEU A 342 11.32 9.71 -2.81
CA LEU A 342 12.51 8.85 -2.91
C LEU A 342 13.19 9.01 -4.26
N MET A 343 12.42 9.10 -5.34
CA MET A 343 12.95 9.38 -6.68
C MET A 343 13.64 10.75 -6.74
N PHE A 344 13.08 11.78 -6.09
CA PHE A 344 13.72 13.09 -6.03
C PHE A 344 15.04 13.02 -5.25
N SER A 345 15.06 12.30 -4.13
CA SER A 345 16.28 12.07 -3.34
C SER A 345 17.38 11.39 -4.16
N ARG A 346 17.04 10.45 -5.06
CA ARG A 346 18.03 9.84 -5.98
C ARG A 346 18.53 10.81 -7.03
N ILE A 347 17.67 11.66 -7.61
CA ILE A 347 18.09 12.73 -8.54
C ILE A 347 19.05 13.69 -7.82
N GLU A 348 18.70 14.11 -6.61
CA GLU A 348 19.49 15.01 -5.76
C GLU A 348 20.89 14.42 -5.46
N ASN A 349 20.99 13.12 -5.24
CA ASN A 349 22.26 12.45 -4.96
C ASN A 349 23.11 12.16 -6.21
N ASN A 350 22.53 12.24 -7.41
CA ASN A 350 23.21 11.89 -8.68
C ASN A 350 23.12 13.04 -9.71
N LEU A 351 23.25 14.28 -9.24
CA LEU A 351 23.06 15.49 -10.04
C LEU A 351 23.89 15.54 -11.33
N GLU A 352 25.12 15.04 -11.30
CA GLU A 352 26.01 15.03 -12.47
C GLU A 352 25.42 14.31 -13.68
N ILE A 353 24.55 13.32 -13.44
CA ILE A 353 23.89 12.54 -14.48
C ILE A 353 22.62 13.24 -14.98
N PHE A 354 21.87 13.90 -14.08
CA PHE A 354 20.53 14.41 -14.36
C PHE A 354 20.48 15.87 -14.78
N LEU A 355 21.47 16.67 -14.42
CA LEU A 355 21.42 18.12 -14.58
C LEU A 355 21.35 18.55 -16.05
N ASP A 356 22.26 18.05 -16.89
CA ASP A 356 22.28 18.39 -18.31
C ASP A 356 21.00 17.93 -19.05
N PRO A 357 20.52 16.68 -18.88
CA PRO A 357 19.24 16.25 -19.44
C PRO A 357 18.06 17.11 -18.98
N LEU A 358 17.96 17.43 -17.69
CA LEU A 358 16.88 18.28 -17.16
C LEU A 358 16.91 19.68 -17.80
N LEU A 359 18.08 20.25 -18.00
CA LEU A 359 18.24 21.55 -18.63
C LEU A 359 17.89 21.51 -20.10
N GLN A 360 18.32 20.47 -20.81
CA GLN A 360 18.00 20.26 -22.21
C GLN A 360 16.47 20.11 -22.41
N MET A 361 15.79 19.32 -21.57
CA MET A 361 14.31 19.18 -21.60
C MET A 361 13.60 20.52 -21.42
N ASN A 362 14.09 21.38 -20.52
CA ASN A 362 13.58 22.73 -20.33
C ASN A 362 13.80 23.60 -21.57
N ILE A 363 15.04 23.67 -22.05
CA ILE A 363 15.41 24.52 -23.18
C ILE A 363 14.66 24.10 -24.44
N GLU A 364 14.63 22.80 -24.75
CA GLU A 364 13.96 22.24 -25.93
C GLU A 364 12.44 22.16 -25.77
N MET A 365 11.89 22.39 -24.58
CA MET A 365 10.48 22.21 -24.26
C MET A 365 9.97 20.86 -24.79
N ASP A 366 10.60 19.79 -24.33
CA ASP A 366 10.22 18.42 -24.71
C ASP A 366 8.85 18.04 -24.12
N LYS A 367 8.42 16.78 -24.23
CA LYS A 367 7.13 16.35 -23.67
C LYS A 367 7.08 16.36 -22.12
N HIS A 368 8.23 16.38 -21.45
CA HIS A 368 8.35 16.32 -19.99
C HIS A 368 8.83 17.63 -19.35
N PHE A 369 8.99 18.71 -20.12
CA PHE A 369 9.54 19.97 -19.63
C PHE A 369 8.84 20.51 -18.36
N LYS A 370 7.51 20.35 -18.23
CA LYS A 370 6.78 20.84 -17.04
C LYS A 370 7.26 20.20 -15.75
N ILE A 371 7.58 18.90 -15.78
CA ILE A 371 8.11 18.22 -14.60
C ILE A 371 9.59 18.56 -14.40
N SER A 372 10.36 18.76 -15.48
CA SER A 372 11.75 19.19 -15.35
C SER A 372 11.87 20.59 -14.75
N VAL A 373 10.97 21.53 -15.05
CA VAL A 373 10.88 22.83 -14.37
C VAL A 373 10.67 22.63 -12.85
N LYS A 374 9.73 21.76 -12.47
CA LYS A 374 9.46 21.46 -11.04
C LYS A 374 10.67 20.87 -10.35
N VAL A 375 11.36 19.91 -10.97
CA VAL A 375 12.59 19.30 -10.44
C VAL A 375 13.67 20.37 -10.26
N ILE A 376 13.91 21.21 -11.27
CA ILE A 376 14.87 22.33 -11.18
C ILE A 376 14.51 23.26 -10.02
N LYS A 377 13.23 23.62 -9.86
CA LYS A 377 12.78 24.43 -8.73
C LYS A 377 13.16 23.80 -7.39
N LEU A 378 12.89 22.51 -7.21
CA LEU A 378 13.20 21.82 -5.95
C LEU A 378 14.71 21.75 -5.69
N LEU A 379 15.51 21.46 -6.72
CA LEU A 379 16.97 21.44 -6.62
C LEU A 379 17.53 22.83 -6.28
N TYR A 380 16.96 23.88 -6.88
CA TYR A 380 17.35 25.27 -6.62
C TYR A 380 17.00 25.69 -5.20
N LYS A 381 15.81 25.34 -4.70
CA LYS A 381 15.39 25.59 -3.31
C LYS A 381 16.28 24.90 -2.27
N LYS A 382 16.80 23.71 -2.59
CA LYS A 382 17.77 22.99 -1.75
C LYS A 382 19.22 23.44 -1.97
N GLU A 383 19.46 24.50 -2.72
CA GLU A 383 20.79 25.04 -3.03
C GLU A 383 21.73 24.01 -3.70
N LYS A 384 21.16 23.02 -4.39
CA LYS A 384 21.92 21.96 -5.08
C LYS A 384 22.41 22.38 -6.45
N ILE A 385 21.73 23.35 -7.06
CA ILE A 385 22.08 23.93 -8.35
C ILE A 385 22.02 25.46 -8.24
N SER A 386 22.75 26.14 -9.13
CA SER A 386 22.83 27.60 -9.22
C SER A 386 22.94 28.04 -10.68
N SER A 387 22.86 29.34 -10.95
CA SER A 387 23.12 29.96 -12.26
C SER A 387 24.42 29.48 -12.93
N ARG A 388 25.46 29.16 -12.15
CA ARG A 388 26.76 28.67 -12.63
C ARG A 388 26.68 27.33 -13.36
N ASN A 389 25.63 26.56 -13.11
CA ASN A 389 25.36 25.30 -13.77
C ASN A 389 24.76 25.48 -15.17
N PHE A 390 24.37 26.71 -15.54
CA PHE A 390 23.71 26.98 -16.81
C PHE A 390 24.65 27.75 -17.75
N GLY A 391 24.57 27.47 -19.04
CA GLY A 391 25.26 28.30 -20.04
C GLY A 391 24.58 29.67 -20.14
N GLU A 392 25.37 30.75 -20.08
CA GLU A 392 24.85 32.13 -20.05
C GLU A 392 23.87 32.45 -21.20
N ARG A 393 24.15 31.90 -22.40
CA ARG A 393 23.29 32.00 -23.59
C ARG A 393 21.85 31.52 -23.38
N HIS A 394 21.58 30.74 -22.34
CA HIS A 394 20.26 30.18 -22.02
C HIS A 394 19.55 30.90 -20.86
N PHE A 395 20.20 31.86 -20.18
CA PHE A 395 19.65 32.49 -18.96
C PHE A 395 18.28 33.13 -19.20
N LEU A 396 18.14 33.94 -20.25
CA LEU A 396 16.87 34.60 -20.56
C LEU A 396 15.76 33.59 -20.89
N ARG A 397 16.09 32.54 -21.65
CA ARG A 397 15.12 31.49 -22.02
C ARG A 397 14.66 30.71 -20.80
N LEU A 398 15.57 30.32 -19.92
CA LEU A 398 15.26 29.65 -18.65
C LEU A 398 14.37 30.52 -17.76
N LEU A 399 14.70 31.80 -17.60
CA LEU A 399 13.90 32.73 -16.80
C LEU A 399 12.47 32.85 -17.33
N ARG A 400 12.30 32.95 -18.66
CA ARG A 400 10.97 33.00 -19.30
C ARG A 400 10.17 31.73 -19.08
N ILE A 401 10.80 30.56 -19.19
CA ILE A 401 10.16 29.26 -18.95
C ILE A 401 9.70 29.16 -17.49
N CYS A 402 10.58 29.44 -16.53
CA CYS A 402 10.23 29.44 -15.12
C CYS A 402 9.09 30.42 -14.82
N HIS A 403 9.13 31.63 -15.36
CA HIS A 403 8.07 32.62 -15.17
C HIS A 403 6.70 32.20 -15.75
N CYS A 404 6.68 31.50 -16.89
CA CYS A 404 5.43 31.11 -17.54
C CYS A 404 4.83 29.79 -17.02
N TYR A 405 5.67 28.89 -16.51
CA TYR A 405 5.28 27.52 -16.16
C TYR A 405 5.42 27.18 -14.67
N GLU A 406 5.96 28.07 -13.85
CA GLU A 406 5.90 28.02 -12.39
C GLU A 406 5.13 29.22 -11.81
N LEU A 407 4.53 29.01 -10.63
CA LEU A 407 3.75 30.04 -9.92
C LEU A 407 4.38 30.43 -8.58
N ASP A 408 5.53 29.84 -8.26
CA ASP A 408 6.24 30.10 -7.02
C ASP A 408 7.02 31.42 -7.10
N ALA A 409 6.43 32.47 -6.52
CA ALA A 409 6.99 33.82 -6.52
C ALA A 409 8.39 33.90 -5.90
N ASP A 410 8.66 33.12 -4.83
CA ASP A 410 9.96 33.14 -4.16
C ASP A 410 11.04 32.58 -5.06
N PHE A 411 10.77 31.42 -5.66
CA PHE A 411 11.66 30.80 -6.65
C PHE A 411 11.92 31.73 -7.85
N ILE A 412 10.88 32.32 -8.43
CA ILE A 412 11.01 33.19 -9.63
C ILE A 412 11.85 34.43 -9.32
N CYS A 413 11.66 35.07 -8.16
CA CYS A 413 12.49 36.20 -7.75
C CYS A 413 13.94 35.78 -7.45
N ASN A 414 14.17 34.64 -6.80
CA ASN A 414 15.52 34.17 -6.50
C ASN A 414 16.30 33.84 -7.77
N ILE A 415 15.69 33.12 -8.71
CA ILE A 415 16.37 32.73 -9.95
C ILE A 415 16.62 33.93 -10.86
N CYS A 416 15.73 34.94 -10.90
CA CYS A 416 15.98 36.12 -11.73
C CYS A 416 17.15 36.97 -11.21
N ILE A 417 17.30 37.09 -9.88
CA ILE A 417 18.41 37.82 -9.26
C ILE A 417 19.72 37.06 -9.50
N ASP A 418 19.74 35.76 -9.28
CA ASP A 418 20.93 34.92 -9.48
C ASP A 418 21.43 34.94 -10.93
N LEU A 419 20.52 34.79 -11.91
CA LEU A 419 20.87 34.88 -13.33
C LEU A 419 21.41 36.25 -13.73
N LEU A 420 20.87 37.34 -13.15
CA LEU A 420 21.34 38.70 -13.43
C LEU A 420 22.75 38.94 -12.87
N LEU A 421 23.01 38.49 -11.64
CA LEU A 421 24.30 38.64 -10.98
C LEU A 421 25.42 37.83 -11.65
N ASN A 422 25.08 36.67 -12.21
CA ASN A 422 26.06 35.79 -12.83
C ASN A 422 26.19 35.97 -14.36
N ALA A 423 25.51 36.96 -14.94
CA ALA A 423 25.65 37.30 -16.36
C ALA A 423 26.92 38.14 -16.59
N SER A 424 27.85 37.62 -17.41
CA SER A 424 29.11 38.26 -17.79
C SER A 424 29.05 38.99 -19.14
N ASP A 425 28.17 38.55 -20.04
CA ASP A 425 27.87 39.17 -21.32
C ASP A 425 26.88 40.33 -21.11
N GLU A 426 27.36 41.54 -21.35
CA GLU A 426 26.59 42.78 -21.24
C GLU A 426 25.26 42.77 -22.03
N ARG A 427 25.22 42.06 -23.17
CA ARG A 427 24.00 41.94 -23.96
C ARG A 427 22.97 41.10 -23.20
N ILE A 428 23.38 39.94 -22.69
CA ILE A 428 22.50 39.03 -21.96
C ILE A 428 22.04 39.67 -20.66
N LYS A 429 22.97 40.32 -19.95
CA LYS A 429 22.69 41.08 -18.73
C LYS A 429 21.65 42.17 -18.96
N LYS A 430 21.76 42.94 -20.05
CA LYS A 430 20.77 43.96 -20.43
C LYS A 430 19.41 43.36 -20.81
N GLU A 431 19.40 42.24 -21.54
CA GLU A 431 18.15 41.55 -21.88
C GLU A 431 17.43 41.00 -20.63
N LEU A 432 18.18 40.42 -19.69
CA LEU A 432 17.67 40.00 -18.38
C LEU A 432 17.13 41.18 -17.56
N TYR A 433 17.90 42.26 -17.45
CA TYR A 433 17.51 43.48 -16.74
C TYR A 433 16.17 44.02 -17.25
N ASN A 434 16.04 44.16 -18.58
CA ASN A 434 14.80 44.61 -19.21
C ASN A 434 13.63 43.65 -18.95
N TYR A 435 13.87 42.34 -18.96
CA TYR A 435 12.83 41.35 -18.71
C TYR A 435 12.35 41.38 -17.25
N ILE A 436 13.29 41.51 -16.29
CA ILE A 436 12.98 41.63 -14.86
C ILE A 436 12.07 42.84 -14.63
N LEU A 437 12.44 43.99 -15.18
CA LEU A 437 11.68 45.24 -15.00
C LEU A 437 10.33 45.24 -15.71
N SER A 438 10.25 44.66 -16.90
CA SER A 438 9.01 44.67 -17.68
C SER A 438 8.05 43.59 -17.21
N SER A 439 8.54 42.42 -16.80
CA SER A 439 7.71 41.20 -16.70
C SER A 439 7.70 40.58 -15.31
N ILE A 440 8.84 40.51 -14.63
CA ILE A 440 8.91 39.93 -13.27
C ILE A 440 8.39 40.93 -12.24
N TYR A 441 8.84 42.18 -12.30
CA TYR A 441 8.45 43.25 -11.38
C TYR A 441 6.93 43.48 -11.36
N ASP A 442 6.29 43.56 -12.53
CA ASP A 442 4.85 43.77 -12.64
C ASP A 442 4.02 42.66 -11.96
N ASN A 443 4.60 41.46 -11.81
CA ASN A 443 3.96 40.30 -11.22
C ASN A 443 4.31 40.06 -9.74
N TYR A 444 5.54 40.41 -9.33
CA TYR A 444 6.10 40.07 -8.01
C TYR A 444 6.69 41.27 -7.27
N PHE A 445 6.20 42.47 -7.59
CA PHE A 445 6.70 43.78 -7.15
C PHE A 445 7.26 43.81 -5.72
N TYR A 446 6.41 43.55 -4.72
CA TYR A 446 6.80 43.68 -3.30
C TYR A 446 7.91 42.70 -2.91
N LEU A 447 7.80 41.45 -3.35
CA LEU A 447 8.75 40.39 -2.99
C LEU A 447 10.12 40.60 -3.67
N LEU A 448 10.11 41.03 -4.93
CA LEU A 448 11.33 41.33 -5.68
C LEU A 448 12.07 42.52 -5.06
N GLN A 449 11.34 43.58 -4.71
CA GLN A 449 11.91 44.77 -4.06
C GLN A 449 12.53 44.41 -2.71
N GLU A 450 11.81 43.69 -1.84
CA GLU A 450 12.30 43.28 -0.52
C GLU A 450 13.61 42.48 -0.62
N LYS A 451 13.66 41.50 -1.54
CA LYS A 451 14.87 40.68 -1.74
C LYS A 451 16.06 41.50 -2.25
N ILE A 452 15.84 42.41 -3.19
CA ILE A 452 16.91 43.25 -3.73
C ILE A 452 17.41 44.24 -2.68
N GLU A 453 16.50 44.87 -1.92
CA GLU A 453 16.87 45.78 -0.83
C GLU A 453 17.74 45.08 0.22
N TYR A 454 17.44 43.83 0.53
CA TYR A 454 18.26 43.01 1.44
C TYR A 454 19.65 42.73 0.87
N LEU A 455 19.74 42.37 -0.41
CA LEU A 455 20.99 41.93 -1.06
C LEU A 455 21.91 43.08 -1.52
N VAL A 456 21.37 44.29 -1.75
CA VAL A 456 22.12 45.42 -2.36
C VAL A 456 23.36 45.85 -1.57
N THR A 457 23.39 45.57 -0.26
CA THR A 457 24.53 45.89 0.61
C THR A 457 25.70 44.93 0.35
N ALA A 458 25.41 43.67 0.05
CA ALA A 458 26.40 42.65 -0.26
C ALA A 458 26.78 42.65 -1.75
N GLU A 459 25.83 42.95 -2.63
CA GLU A 459 25.97 42.88 -4.09
C GLU A 459 25.79 44.26 -4.75
N PRO A 460 26.88 45.01 -5.01
CA PRO A 460 26.82 46.38 -5.53
C PRO A 460 26.18 46.48 -6.92
N GLU A 461 26.20 45.40 -7.69
CA GLU A 461 25.62 45.33 -9.04
C GLU A 461 24.09 45.49 -9.04
N LEU A 462 23.43 45.21 -7.90
CA LEU A 462 21.98 45.40 -7.76
C LEU A 462 21.58 46.85 -7.46
N LYS A 463 22.54 47.77 -7.25
CA LYS A 463 22.23 49.17 -6.87
C LYS A 463 21.37 49.90 -7.90
N GLU A 464 21.68 49.73 -9.18
CA GLU A 464 20.93 50.36 -10.26
C GLU A 464 19.49 49.82 -10.32
N LEU A 465 19.35 48.48 -10.26
CA LEU A 465 18.04 47.83 -10.21
C LEU A 465 17.25 48.30 -8.97
N ASN A 466 17.87 48.34 -7.79
CA ASN A 466 17.22 48.78 -6.55
C ASN A 466 16.69 50.23 -6.65
N LEU A 467 17.48 51.14 -7.24
CA LEU A 467 17.05 52.52 -7.46
C LEU A 467 15.83 52.58 -8.40
N GLU A 468 15.87 51.85 -9.51
CA GLU A 468 14.77 51.82 -10.48
C GLU A 468 13.49 51.19 -9.88
N LEU A 469 13.63 50.10 -9.13
CA LEU A 469 12.50 49.49 -8.42
C LEU A 469 11.89 50.43 -7.38
N GLY A 470 12.73 51.19 -6.66
CA GLY A 470 12.29 52.21 -5.70
C GLY A 470 11.58 53.39 -6.36
N GLU A 471 12.01 53.81 -7.55
CA GLU A 471 11.32 54.84 -8.33
C GLU A 471 9.95 54.37 -8.83
N ARG A 472 9.89 53.16 -9.39
CA ARG A 472 8.63 52.54 -9.83
C ARG A 472 7.69 52.27 -8.67
N SER A 473 8.20 51.88 -7.50
CA SER A 473 7.45 51.72 -6.26
C SER A 473 6.74 53.01 -5.87
N ARG A 474 7.47 54.14 -5.85
CA ARG A 474 6.90 55.46 -5.57
C ARG A 474 5.85 55.88 -6.60
N LEU A 475 6.03 55.54 -7.88
CA LEU A 475 5.05 55.79 -8.93
C LEU A 475 3.80 54.92 -8.75
N HIS A 476 3.96 53.65 -8.40
CA HIS A 476 2.88 52.72 -8.07
C HIS A 476 2.09 53.19 -6.83
N GLU A 477 2.76 53.59 -5.76
CA GLU A 477 2.10 54.13 -4.56
C GLU A 477 1.34 55.43 -4.87
N LYS A 478 1.94 56.34 -5.65
CA LYS A 478 1.26 57.55 -6.13
C LYS A 478 0.04 57.23 -7.00
N SER A 479 0.10 56.19 -7.83
CA SER A 479 -1.04 55.74 -8.64
C SER A 479 -2.18 55.19 -7.79
N ARG A 480 -1.89 54.49 -6.69
CA ARG A 480 -2.89 54.01 -5.72
C ARG A 480 -3.55 55.12 -4.90
N MET A 481 -2.82 56.21 -4.64
CA MET A 481 -3.38 57.38 -3.95
C MET A 481 -4.21 58.30 -4.87
N ASN A 482 -4.20 58.05 -6.18
CA ASN A 482 -4.96 58.83 -7.13
C ASN A 482 -6.39 58.26 -7.28
N LEU A 483 -7.38 58.93 -6.70
CA LEU A 483 -8.80 58.51 -6.65
C LEU A 483 -9.44 58.30 -8.04
N ASP A 484 -8.82 58.82 -9.10
CA ASP A 484 -9.27 58.70 -10.48
C ASP A 484 -8.95 57.34 -11.13
N PHE A 485 -8.07 56.52 -10.53
CA PHE A 485 -7.74 55.17 -10.99
C PHE A 485 -8.48 54.08 -10.19
N LYS A 486 -9.80 54.22 -10.03
CA LYS A 486 -10.64 53.07 -9.63
C LYS A 486 -10.70 52.06 -10.79
N PRO A 487 -10.65 50.74 -10.53
CA PRO A 487 -11.03 49.76 -11.54
C PRO A 487 -12.44 50.10 -12.04
N SER A 488 -12.68 50.04 -13.35
CA SER A 488 -14.00 50.41 -13.88
C SER A 488 -15.08 49.60 -13.15
N GLU A 489 -16.17 50.25 -12.72
CA GLU A 489 -17.29 49.57 -12.04
C GLU A 489 -17.76 48.34 -12.81
N LYS A 490 -17.66 48.40 -14.15
CA LYS A 490 -17.98 47.28 -15.04
C LYS A 490 -17.10 46.05 -14.79
N ASN A 491 -15.79 46.21 -14.60
CA ASN A 491 -14.88 45.09 -14.34
C ASN A 491 -14.99 44.57 -12.91
N MET A 492 -15.24 45.45 -11.93
CA MET A 492 -15.58 45.02 -10.57
C MET A 492 -16.88 44.23 -10.53
N ASN A 493 -17.91 44.68 -11.24
CA ASN A 493 -19.19 43.97 -11.31
C ASN A 493 -19.04 42.61 -11.99
N ILE A 494 -18.26 42.51 -13.08
CA ILE A 494 -17.95 41.21 -13.72
C ILE A 494 -17.19 40.29 -12.78
N TYR A 495 -16.23 40.81 -11.99
CA TYR A 495 -15.51 40.02 -10.99
C TYR A 495 -16.44 39.51 -9.90
N TYR A 496 -17.30 40.37 -9.34
CA TYR A 496 -18.27 39.98 -8.32
C TYR A 496 -19.34 39.01 -8.88
N GLU A 497 -19.78 39.18 -10.12
CA GLU A 497 -20.66 38.23 -10.81
C GLU A 497 -20.01 36.86 -10.96
N LYS A 498 -18.76 36.80 -11.43
CA LYS A 498 -18.02 35.53 -11.59
C LYS A 498 -17.70 34.87 -10.25
N GLN A 499 -17.43 35.65 -9.21
CA GLN A 499 -17.24 35.16 -7.85
C GLN A 499 -18.56 34.60 -7.27
N ALA A 500 -19.68 35.27 -7.51
CA ALA A 500 -21.01 34.80 -7.12
C ALA A 500 -21.43 33.53 -7.88
N GLU A 501 -21.11 33.43 -9.16
CA GLU A 501 -21.39 32.25 -10.01
C GLU A 501 -20.53 31.04 -9.60
N ARG A 502 -19.26 31.27 -9.27
CA ARG A 502 -18.37 30.24 -8.70
C ARG A 502 -18.86 29.75 -7.34
N ASN A 503 -19.29 30.67 -6.46
CA ASN A 503 -19.87 30.31 -5.16
C ASN A 503 -21.22 29.55 -5.30
N ARG A 504 -22.02 29.87 -6.32
CA ARG A 504 -23.22 29.09 -6.67
C ARG A 504 -22.88 27.64 -7.05
N LYS A 505 -21.91 27.44 -7.95
CA LYS A 505 -21.50 26.10 -8.39
C LYS A 505 -20.92 25.25 -7.26
N ILE A 506 -20.13 25.88 -6.37
CA ILE A 506 -19.57 25.21 -5.18
C ILE A 506 -20.70 24.81 -4.21
N ASN A 507 -21.71 25.66 -4.01
CA ASN A 507 -22.86 25.30 -3.17
C ASN A 507 -23.73 24.20 -3.81
N GLU A 508 -23.91 24.21 -5.13
CA GLU A 508 -24.60 23.14 -5.87
C GLU A 508 -23.86 21.78 -5.78
N GLU A 509 -22.52 21.80 -5.71
CA GLU A 509 -21.70 20.60 -5.48
C GLU A 509 -21.74 20.11 -4.03
N VAL A 510 -21.76 21.03 -3.06
CA VAL A 510 -21.89 20.70 -1.63
C VAL A 510 -23.30 20.17 -1.30
N GLU A 511 -24.33 20.67 -1.97
CA GLU A 511 -25.71 20.15 -1.85
C GLU A 511 -25.86 18.73 -2.42
N LYS A 512 -25.05 18.34 -3.41
CA LYS A 512 -25.05 16.98 -3.98
C LYS A 512 -24.37 15.93 -3.11
N ASN A 513 -23.43 16.33 -2.24
CA ASN A 513 -22.56 15.42 -1.49
C ASN A 513 -22.95 15.17 -0.02
N LEU A 514 -24.10 15.67 0.45
CA LEU A 514 -24.54 15.48 1.83
C LEU A 514 -25.90 14.77 1.89
N THR A 515 -25.87 13.46 2.19
CA THR A 515 -27.00 12.53 2.30
C THR A 515 -28.09 12.98 3.29
N PHE A 516 -27.80 13.94 4.17
CA PHE A 516 -28.72 14.46 5.17
C PHE A 516 -29.76 15.45 4.62
N TYR A 517 -29.53 16.06 3.44
CA TYR A 517 -30.37 17.13 2.88
C TYR A 517 -31.48 16.68 1.92
N GLN A 518 -31.56 15.38 1.59
CA GLN A 518 -32.64 14.85 0.75
C GLN A 518 -34.00 14.71 1.48
N LEU A 519 -34.02 14.83 2.82
CA LEU A 519 -35.19 14.48 3.64
C LEU A 519 -36.08 15.65 4.07
N PHE A 520 -35.68 16.92 3.92
CA PHE A 520 -36.48 18.06 4.39
C PHE A 520 -36.41 19.29 3.47
N SER A 521 -37.57 19.87 3.13
CA SER A 521 -37.67 21.07 2.28
C SER A 521 -37.23 22.33 3.03
N ARG A 522 -36.20 23.03 2.53
CA ARG A 522 -35.73 24.28 3.11
C ARG A 522 -36.16 25.51 2.30
N GLN A 523 -36.58 26.57 3.00
CA GLN A 523 -36.54 27.93 2.47
C GLN A 523 -35.33 28.65 3.06
N THR A 524 -34.34 28.95 2.21
CA THR A 524 -33.14 29.69 2.60
C THR A 524 -33.31 31.16 2.23
N VAL A 525 -33.13 32.07 3.18
CA VAL A 525 -33.12 33.53 2.94
C VAL A 525 -31.72 34.05 3.21
N LEU A 526 -31.06 34.60 2.18
CA LEU A 526 -29.71 35.16 2.25
C LEU A 526 -29.75 36.63 2.68
N TYR A 527 -28.99 36.99 3.72
CA TYR A 527 -28.74 38.39 4.12
C TYR A 527 -27.23 38.59 4.36
N GLY A 528 -26.52 39.14 3.37
CA GLY A 528 -25.09 39.47 3.50
C GLY A 528 -24.23 38.27 3.93
N ASN A 529 -23.36 38.43 4.93
CA ASN A 529 -22.42 37.39 5.42
C ASN A 529 -23.05 36.38 6.42
N LYS A 530 -24.38 36.34 6.56
CA LYS A 530 -25.08 35.47 7.51
C LYS A 530 -26.08 34.59 6.78
N VAL A 531 -26.06 33.30 7.11
CA VAL A 531 -27.09 32.35 6.66
C VAL A 531 -28.07 32.14 7.80
N GLN A 532 -29.34 32.48 7.57
CA GLN A 532 -30.42 32.21 8.51
C GLN A 532 -31.18 30.97 8.08
N ASN A 533 -31.17 29.97 8.95
CA ASN A 533 -31.85 28.70 8.77
C ASN A 533 -33.14 28.72 9.58
N LYS A 534 -34.28 28.61 8.88
CA LYS A 534 -35.60 28.46 9.50
C LYS A 534 -36.08 27.03 9.28
N HIS A 535 -36.52 26.37 10.35
CA HIS A 535 -37.25 25.12 10.25
C HIS A 535 -38.49 25.17 11.12
N MET A 536 -39.55 24.53 10.66
CA MET A 536 -40.80 24.37 11.40
C MET A 536 -40.86 22.91 11.83
N ASP A 537 -41.04 22.66 13.12
CA ASP A 537 -41.23 21.29 13.60
C ASP A 537 -42.65 20.77 13.27
N ASN A 538 -42.88 19.47 13.50
CA ASN A 538 -44.18 18.84 13.22
C ASN A 538 -45.33 19.41 14.06
N ASP A 539 -45.02 20.15 15.13
CA ASP A 539 -45.99 20.82 16.01
C ASP A 539 -46.25 22.28 15.60
N GLY A 540 -45.61 22.74 14.52
CA GLY A 540 -45.82 24.07 13.93
C GLY A 540 -44.98 25.19 14.55
N ASN A 541 -44.00 24.87 15.40
CA ASN A 541 -43.11 25.87 16.01
C ASN A 541 -41.93 26.17 15.10
N LEU A 542 -41.65 27.46 14.92
CA LEU A 542 -40.58 27.96 14.06
C LEU A 542 -39.28 28.14 14.86
N HIS A 543 -38.27 27.34 14.52
CA HIS A 543 -36.94 27.42 15.10
C HIS A 543 -35.99 28.13 14.12
N MET A 544 -35.24 29.11 14.63
CA MET A 544 -34.33 29.94 13.84
C MET A 544 -32.90 29.80 14.34
N GLN A 545 -31.99 29.42 13.44
CA GLN A 545 -30.55 29.38 13.71
C GLN A 545 -29.82 30.27 12.70
N VAL A 546 -29.00 31.20 13.19
CA VAL A 546 -28.17 32.09 12.36
C VAL A 546 -26.72 31.64 12.50
N SER A 547 -26.08 31.36 11.36
CA SER A 547 -24.66 30.98 11.30
C SER A 547 -23.92 31.96 10.39
N GLU A 548 -22.76 32.44 10.84
CA GLU A 548 -21.81 33.17 9.99
C GLU A 548 -21.04 32.14 9.15
N MET A 549 -20.87 32.42 7.84
CA MET A 549 -20.07 31.54 6.98
C MET A 549 -18.63 31.55 7.46
N LYS A 550 -18.05 30.35 7.65
CA LYS A 550 -16.63 30.20 7.94
C LYS A 550 -15.86 30.63 6.69
N GLU A 551 -15.00 31.65 6.78
CA GLU A 551 -14.09 31.99 5.69
C GLU A 551 -13.22 30.78 5.37
N MET A 552 -13.41 30.19 4.19
CA MET A 552 -12.45 29.28 3.58
C MET A 552 -11.83 30.02 2.40
N SER A 553 -10.60 30.49 2.60
CA SER A 553 -9.78 31.07 1.55
C SER A 553 -8.93 29.98 0.90
N HIS A 554 -9.23 29.65 -0.35
CA HIS A 554 -8.25 29.08 -1.26
C HIS A 554 -7.83 30.15 -2.26
N SER A 555 -6.66 30.74 -2.04
CA SER A 555 -5.99 31.64 -2.97
C SER A 555 -4.89 30.89 -3.70
N MET A 556 -5.05 30.65 -5.00
CA MET A 556 -3.90 30.33 -5.86
C MET A 556 -3.35 31.68 -6.38
N PRO A 557 -2.07 32.00 -6.15
CA PRO A 557 -1.49 33.23 -6.68
C PRO A 557 -1.42 33.11 -8.21
N ILE A 558 -2.12 33.99 -8.92
CA ILE A 558 -1.99 34.16 -10.37
C ILE A 558 -1.24 35.47 -10.60
N PRO A 559 -0.18 35.48 -11.43
CA PRO A 559 0.56 36.70 -11.73
C PRO A 559 -0.36 37.81 -12.25
N VAL A 560 -0.26 39.01 -11.64
CA VAL A 560 -1.20 40.13 -11.85
C VAL A 560 -1.27 40.56 -13.31
N ARG A 561 -0.13 40.52 -14.03
CA ARG A 561 -0.05 40.86 -15.44
C ARG A 561 -0.80 39.88 -16.33
N PHE A 562 -0.90 38.60 -15.98
CA PHE A 562 -1.68 37.62 -16.75
C PHE A 562 -3.20 37.81 -16.61
N ILE A 563 -3.64 38.39 -15.49
CA ILE A 563 -5.03 38.79 -15.29
C ILE A 563 -5.34 40.06 -16.10
N ASN A 564 -4.43 41.02 -16.08
CA ASN A 564 -4.63 42.34 -16.70
C ASN A 564 -4.37 42.35 -18.21
N ASP A 565 -3.50 41.46 -18.70
CA ASP A 565 -3.17 41.27 -20.12
C ASP A 565 -3.04 39.77 -20.46
N PRO A 566 -4.16 39.09 -20.75
CA PRO A 566 -4.15 37.69 -21.15
C PRO A 566 -3.44 37.43 -22.50
N LEU A 567 -3.24 38.47 -23.32
CA LEU A 567 -2.53 38.34 -24.59
C LEU A 567 -1.03 38.24 -24.36
N PHE A 568 -0.49 38.89 -23.32
CA PHE A 568 0.90 38.75 -22.92
C PHE A 568 1.28 37.28 -22.64
N TYR A 569 0.44 36.55 -21.91
CA TYR A 569 0.69 35.12 -21.65
C TYR A 569 0.76 34.31 -22.96
N LYS A 570 -0.17 34.56 -23.89
CA LYS A 570 -0.19 33.90 -25.20
C LYS A 570 1.01 34.30 -26.07
N SER A 571 1.40 35.56 -26.07
CA SER A 571 2.55 36.02 -26.87
C SER A 571 3.87 35.53 -26.29
N GLU A 572 4.01 35.49 -24.96
CA GLU A 572 5.23 35.04 -24.31
C GLU A 572 5.40 33.53 -24.50
N THR A 573 4.35 32.75 -24.29
CA THR A 573 4.36 31.30 -24.61
C THR A 573 4.63 31.05 -26.10
N ALA A 574 4.06 31.86 -27.01
CA ALA A 574 4.36 31.79 -28.43
C ALA A 574 5.83 32.14 -28.75
N MET A 575 6.42 33.16 -28.13
CA MET A 575 7.82 33.52 -28.32
C MET A 575 8.78 32.41 -27.86
N ILE A 576 8.48 31.77 -26.73
CA ILE A 576 9.28 30.63 -26.25
C ILE A 576 9.16 29.45 -27.25
N LEU A 577 7.96 29.18 -27.78
CA LEU A 577 7.71 28.14 -28.78
C LEU A 577 8.30 28.47 -30.17
N GLU A 578 8.26 29.71 -30.62
CA GLU A 578 8.87 30.15 -31.89
C GLU A 578 10.39 30.03 -31.84
N GLY A 579 11.02 30.32 -30.69
CA GLY A 579 12.45 30.06 -30.46
C GLY A 579 12.86 28.58 -30.51
N LYS A 580 11.92 27.64 -30.68
CA LYS A 580 12.16 26.22 -30.98
C LYS A 580 12.00 25.88 -32.46
N LEU A 581 11.26 26.69 -33.22
CA LEU A 581 10.99 26.45 -34.65
C LEU A 581 12.12 26.94 -35.58
N TYR A 582 13.07 27.70 -35.04
CA TYR A 582 14.20 28.29 -35.78
C TYR A 582 15.57 27.68 -35.46
N ASP A 583 15.60 26.65 -34.60
CA ASP A 583 16.73 25.72 -34.42
C ASP A 583 16.41 24.41 -35.18
#